data_AF-R9HJA9-F1
#
_entry.id   AF-R9HJA9-F1
#
_cell.length_a   1.000
_cell.length_b   1.000
_cell.length_c   1.000
_cell.angle_alpha   90.00
_cell.angle_beta   90.00
_cell.angle_gamma   90.00
#
_symmetry.space_group_name_H-M   'P 1'
#
loop_
_entity.id
_entity.type
_entity.pdbx_description
1 polymer ?
#
loop_
_entity_poly.entity_id
_entity_poly.type
_entity_poly.pdbx_seq_one_letter_code
_entity_poly.pdbx_strand_id
1 'polypeptide(L)'
;MTQIIFHIAAIACIVYTVCRFGLFIHKRMRKNKNIGKHVHVPPPETSGKAEPDTWEDTACTSALKDVINTSSIQIVEDPSYRTTYLVNHPIGNRIQVYINRDSYAYIKRFLAVVAPETSMSGYVSTIIDEHLTKYEDEMSELYTEAINKPL
;
A
#
# COMPACT_ATOMS: atom_id res chain seq x y z
N MET A 1 32.07 42.16 -5.82
CA MET A 1 31.96 41.45 -4.52
C MET A 1 30.58 40.79 -4.36
N THR A 2 29.47 41.47 -4.66
CA THR A 2 28.10 40.92 -4.56
C THR A 2 27.78 39.79 -5.54
N GLN A 3 28.29 39.86 -6.78
CA GLN A 3 28.04 38.82 -7.81
C GLN A 3 28.62 37.44 -7.42
N ILE A 4 29.82 37.41 -6.84
CA ILE A 4 30.48 36.18 -6.39
C ILE A 4 29.69 35.52 -5.25
N ILE A 5 29.17 36.31 -4.32
CA ILE A 5 28.34 35.83 -3.21
C ILE A 5 27.05 35.20 -3.74
N PHE A 6 26.41 35.80 -4.75
CA PHE A 6 25.20 35.25 -5.37
C PHE A 6 25.47 33.93 -6.07
N HIS A 7 26.60 33.79 -6.78
CA HIS A 7 26.96 32.53 -7.42
C HIS A 7 27.26 31.42 -6.41
N ILE A 8 27.95 31.74 -5.30
CA ILE A 8 28.18 30.77 -4.22
C ILE A 8 26.85 30.31 -3.60
N ALA A 9 25.92 31.24 -3.34
CA ALA A 9 24.60 30.91 -2.81
C ALA A 9 23.77 30.05 -3.79
N ALA A 10 23.82 30.35 -5.09
CA ALA A 10 23.15 29.58 -6.11
C ALA A 10 23.71 28.15 -6.21
N ILE A 11 25.03 27.99 -6.20
CA ILE A 11 25.69 26.67 -6.20
C ILE A 11 25.31 25.88 -4.95
N ALA A 12 25.36 26.51 -3.77
CA ALA A 12 24.96 25.86 -2.52
C ALA A 12 23.49 25.41 -2.55
N CYS A 13 22.59 26.21 -3.14
CA CYS A 13 21.18 25.86 -3.30
C CYS A 13 20.99 24.66 -4.26
N ILE A 14 21.72 24.64 -5.37
CA ILE A 14 21.69 23.52 -6.33
C ILE A 14 22.21 22.24 -5.66
N VAL A 15 23.36 22.30 -4.98
CA VAL A 15 23.92 21.14 -4.26
C VAL A 15 22.95 20.65 -3.20
N TYR A 16 22.36 21.56 -2.41
CA TYR A 16 21.40 21.21 -1.36
C TYR A 16 20.16 20.49 -1.92
N THR A 17 19.59 21.01 -3.02
CA THR A 17 18.41 20.41 -3.65
C THR A 17 18.71 19.03 -4.22
N VAL A 18 19.85 18.85 -4.90
CA VAL A 18 20.29 17.55 -5.44
C VAL A 18 20.54 16.55 -4.31
N CYS A 19 21.24 16.94 -3.24
CA CYS A 19 21.49 16.08 -2.09
C CYS A 19 20.19 15.67 -1.39
N ARG A 20 19.26 16.61 -1.17
CA ARG A 20 17.97 16.32 -0.53
C ARG A 20 17.12 15.39 -1.40
N PHE A 21 17.09 15.62 -2.71
CA PHE A 21 16.36 14.77 -3.65
C PHE A 21 16.97 13.36 -3.70
N GLY A 22 18.30 13.25 -3.79
CA GLY A 22 19.00 11.97 -3.71
C GLY A 22 18.71 11.21 -2.42
N LEU A 23 18.72 11.89 -1.26
CA LEU A 23 18.38 11.27 0.03
C LEU A 23 16.92 10.83 0.09
N PHE A 24 16.00 11.59 -0.52
CA PHE A 24 14.59 11.25 -0.62
C PHE A 24 14.38 9.97 -1.44
N ILE A 25 15.01 9.89 -2.62
CA ILE A 25 14.96 8.70 -3.47
C ILE A 25 15.63 7.51 -2.77
N HIS A 26 16.80 7.68 -2.16
CA HIS A 26 17.48 6.62 -1.43
C HIS A 26 16.64 6.10 -0.25
N LYS A 27 15.99 6.99 0.52
CA LYS A 27 15.08 6.59 1.61
C LYS A 27 13.85 5.85 1.10
N ARG A 28 13.29 6.26 -0.04
CA ARG A 28 12.16 5.58 -0.70
C ARG A 28 12.55 4.18 -1.16
N MET A 29 13.71 4.03 -1.81
CA MET A 29 14.22 2.74 -2.27
C MET A 29 14.62 1.81 -1.12
N ARG A 30 15.20 2.35 -0.04
CA ARG A 30 15.52 1.58 1.18
C ARG A 30 14.27 1.06 1.88
N LYS A 31 13.21 1.87 1.99
CA LYS A 31 11.93 1.43 2.54
C LYS A 31 11.32 0.28 1.73
N ASN A 32 11.43 0.33 0.39
CA ASN A 32 10.95 -0.75 -0.47
C ASN A 32 11.75 -2.06 -0.27
N LYS A 33 13.06 -1.99 -0.06
CA LYS A 33 13.92 -3.17 0.15
C LYS A 33 13.72 -3.84 1.52
N ASN A 34 13.29 -3.09 2.53
CA ASN A 34 13.14 -3.60 3.90
C ASN A 34 11.85 -4.41 4.12
N ILE A 35 10.88 -4.34 3.20
CA ILE A 35 9.62 -5.09 3.28
C ILE A 35 9.81 -6.55 2.79
N GLY A 36 10.87 -6.84 2.01
CA GLY A 36 11.19 -8.18 1.50
C GLY A 36 12.19 -8.99 2.33
N LYS A 37 12.54 -8.60 3.56
CA LYS A 37 13.59 -9.29 4.36
C LYS A 37 13.26 -9.57 5.83
N HIS A 38 11.99 -9.54 6.24
CA HIS A 38 11.61 -9.97 7.59
C HIS A 38 10.97 -11.36 7.58
N VAL A 39 11.72 -12.37 7.13
CA VAL A 39 11.55 -13.74 7.64
C VAL A 39 12.53 -13.85 8.80
N HIS A 40 11.98 -13.71 10.00
CA HIS A 40 12.69 -13.79 11.26
C HIS A 40 13.05 -15.26 11.53
N VAL A 41 14.34 -15.56 11.63
CA VAL A 41 14.84 -16.79 12.26
C VAL A 41 15.39 -16.38 13.63
N PRO A 42 14.86 -16.87 14.76
CA PRO A 42 15.51 -16.69 16.05
C PRO A 42 16.57 -17.79 16.29
N PRO A 43 17.78 -17.46 16.79
CA PRO A 43 18.74 -18.44 17.31
C PRO A 43 18.38 -18.95 18.73
N PRO A 44 18.90 -20.11 19.14
CA PRO A 44 18.58 -20.76 20.40
C PRO A 44 19.47 -20.24 21.54
N GLU A 45 18.95 -20.19 22.78
CA GLU A 45 19.65 -20.68 23.99
C GLU A 45 18.82 -20.54 25.29
N THR A 46 18.59 -21.71 25.91
CA THR A 46 18.77 -22.04 27.33
C THR A 46 17.98 -21.29 28.42
N SER A 47 16.92 -21.93 28.92
CA SER A 47 16.86 -22.48 30.29
C SER A 47 15.41 -22.81 30.67
N GLY A 48 15.08 -24.09 30.67
CA GLY A 48 13.84 -24.62 31.23
C GLY A 48 14.16 -25.75 32.21
N LYS A 49 13.48 -25.72 33.36
CA LYS A 49 13.21 -26.86 34.25
C LYS A 49 11.85 -26.51 34.87
N ALA A 50 10.79 -27.32 34.84
CA ALA A 50 10.66 -28.74 34.61
C ALA A 50 9.29 -29.06 33.99
N GLU A 51 9.27 -30.10 33.16
CA GLU A 51 8.16 -31.04 32.87
C GLU A 51 7.57 -31.67 34.16
N PRO A 52 6.50 -32.52 34.13
CA PRO A 52 5.92 -33.28 33.00
C PRO A 52 4.38 -33.20 32.99
N ASP A 53 3.55 -33.90 32.19
CA ASP A 53 3.57 -35.20 31.55
C ASP A 53 2.64 -35.08 30.31
N THR A 54 2.80 -35.77 29.18
CA THR A 54 2.11 -37.06 28.97
C THR A 54 1.98 -37.47 27.47
N TRP A 55 2.61 -38.62 27.13
CA TRP A 55 2.44 -39.62 26.03
C TRP A 55 2.86 -39.32 24.56
N GLU A 56 3.89 -40.08 24.13
CA GLU A 56 4.37 -40.26 22.75
C GLU A 56 3.98 -41.64 22.18
N ASP A 57 3.82 -41.71 20.85
CA ASP A 57 4.42 -42.69 19.90
C ASP A 57 3.56 -42.79 18.61
N THR A 58 4.03 -43.03 17.40
CA THR A 58 5.28 -42.76 16.65
C THR A 58 4.99 -43.19 15.19
N ALA A 59 5.48 -42.40 14.23
CA ALA A 59 5.76 -42.69 12.81
C ALA A 59 4.62 -43.09 11.82
N CYS A 60 4.40 -42.25 10.79
CA CYS A 60 5.04 -42.46 9.49
C CYS A 60 4.96 -41.23 8.58
N THR A 61 6.11 -40.59 8.39
CA THR A 61 6.38 -39.54 7.41
C THR A 61 6.81 -40.19 6.11
N SER A 62 5.93 -40.39 5.12
CA SER A 62 6.35 -40.74 3.75
C SER A 62 5.26 -40.54 2.69
N ALA A 63 4.84 -39.31 2.40
CA ALA A 63 4.11 -39.01 1.16
C ALA A 63 4.11 -37.53 0.71
N LEU A 64 5.01 -36.67 1.23
CA LEU A 64 5.09 -35.27 0.77
C LEU A 64 6.26 -35.07 -0.21
N LYS A 65 6.19 -35.77 -1.34
CA LYS A 65 6.94 -35.44 -2.56
C LYS A 65 6.06 -35.87 -3.73
N ASP A 66 5.94 -34.99 -4.72
CA ASP A 66 5.00 -35.01 -5.86
C ASP A 66 3.66 -34.36 -5.44
N VAL A 67 3.43 -33.05 -5.60
CA VAL A 67 3.31 -32.34 -6.87
C VAL A 67 3.74 -30.88 -6.68
N ILE A 68 4.99 -30.57 -7.03
CA ILE A 68 5.34 -29.24 -7.53
C ILE A 68 4.89 -29.25 -8.99
N ASN A 69 3.76 -28.61 -9.31
CA ASN A 69 3.52 -27.96 -10.59
C ASN A 69 2.13 -27.32 -10.60
N THR A 70 2.06 -26.08 -10.12
CA THR A 70 1.02 -25.11 -10.50
C THR A 70 1.58 -23.71 -10.36
N SER A 71 2.68 -23.45 -11.07
CA SER A 71 2.87 -22.11 -11.64
C SER A 71 1.74 -21.93 -12.66
N SER A 72 0.97 -20.84 -12.52
CA SER A 72 -0.16 -20.45 -13.37
C SER A 72 -1.50 -21.15 -13.09
N ILE A 73 -2.02 -21.02 -11.86
CA ILE A 73 -3.48 -20.89 -11.73
C ILE A 73 -3.76 -19.39 -11.66
N GLN A 74 -4.14 -18.82 -12.81
CA GLN A 74 -4.98 -17.61 -12.80
C GLN A 74 -6.32 -18.05 -12.21
N ILE A 75 -6.41 -18.17 -10.89
CA ILE A 75 -7.70 -18.14 -10.25
C ILE A 75 -8.12 -16.68 -10.42
N VAL A 76 -9.11 -16.45 -11.27
CA VAL A 76 -9.87 -15.20 -11.25
C VAL A 76 -10.63 -15.21 -9.93
N GLU A 77 -9.91 -15.06 -8.82
CA GLU A 77 -10.51 -14.76 -7.54
C GLU A 77 -10.94 -13.31 -7.65
N ASP A 78 -12.24 -13.10 -7.54
CA ASP A 78 -12.77 -11.78 -7.26
C ASP A 78 -11.97 -11.21 -6.08
N PRO A 79 -11.25 -10.08 -6.27
CA PRO A 79 -10.33 -9.63 -5.25
C PRO A 79 -11.13 -9.32 -4.00
N SER A 80 -10.77 -9.98 -2.90
CA SER A 80 -11.43 -9.78 -1.62
C SER A 80 -11.50 -8.29 -1.27
N TYR A 81 -12.55 -7.86 -0.58
CA TYR A 81 -12.70 -6.46 -0.17
C TYR A 81 -11.44 -5.87 0.49
N ARG A 82 -10.72 -6.69 1.29
CA ARG A 82 -9.49 -6.24 1.96
C ARG A 82 -8.35 -5.96 0.98
N THR A 83 -8.19 -6.80 -0.04
CA THR A 83 -7.14 -6.63 -1.05
C THR A 83 -7.44 -5.48 -2.01
N THR A 84 -8.71 -5.14 -2.22
CA THR A 84 -9.10 -4.02 -3.08
C THR A 84 -9.03 -2.69 -2.33
N TYR A 85 -9.72 -2.54 -1.20
CA TYR A 85 -9.94 -1.22 -0.57
C TYR A 85 -9.05 -0.92 0.63
N LEU A 86 -8.48 -1.94 1.28
CA LEU A 86 -7.75 -1.75 2.55
C LEU A 86 -6.23 -1.74 2.36
N VAL A 87 -5.75 -1.70 1.12
CA VAL A 87 -4.31 -1.61 0.83
C VAL A 87 -3.83 -0.17 0.99
N ASN A 88 -2.68 0.00 1.65
CA ASN A 88 -2.08 1.31 1.85
C ASN A 88 -1.31 1.74 0.59
N HIS A 89 -1.93 2.58 -0.22
CA HIS A 89 -1.30 3.14 -1.42
C HIS A 89 -0.55 4.44 -1.10
N PRO A 90 0.70 4.61 -1.56
CA PRO A 90 1.39 5.88 -1.48
C PRO A 90 0.75 6.85 -2.46
N ILE A 91 -0.04 7.79 -1.96
CA ILE A 91 -0.77 8.71 -2.84
C ILE A 91 -0.01 10.03 -2.94
N GLY A 92 0.30 10.44 -4.17
CA GLY A 92 0.77 11.78 -4.52
C GLY A 92 -0.35 12.59 -5.19
N ASN A 93 -0.07 13.87 -5.46
CA ASN A 93 -0.89 14.74 -6.32
C ASN A 93 -2.40 14.78 -5.97
N ARG A 94 -2.75 15.03 -4.71
CA ARG A 94 -4.15 15.06 -4.26
C ARG A 94 -4.72 16.47 -4.25
N ILE A 95 -6.03 16.57 -4.49
CA ILE A 95 -6.85 17.76 -4.25
C ILE A 95 -7.77 17.48 -3.06
N GLN A 96 -7.96 18.48 -2.18
CA GLN A 96 -8.87 18.36 -1.04
C GLN A 96 -10.32 18.58 -1.49
N VAL A 97 -11.20 17.66 -1.11
CA VAL A 97 -12.65 17.75 -1.36
C VAL A 97 -13.39 17.59 -0.04
N TYR A 98 -14.52 18.28 0.11
CA TYR A 98 -15.41 18.12 1.26
C TYR A 98 -16.28 16.88 1.09
N ILE A 99 -16.37 16.09 2.16
CA ILE A 99 -17.30 14.95 2.24
C ILE A 99 -18.24 15.15 3.44
N ASN A 100 -19.39 14.48 3.40
CA ASN A 100 -20.35 14.52 4.49
C ASN A 100 -19.69 14.09 5.82
N ARG A 101 -20.00 14.80 6.91
CA ARG A 101 -19.41 14.58 8.24
C ARG A 101 -19.71 13.18 8.78
N ASP A 102 -20.90 12.66 8.56
CA ASP A 102 -21.32 11.35 9.08
C ASP A 102 -20.65 10.23 8.29
N SER A 103 -20.55 10.35 6.97
CA SER A 103 -19.76 9.46 6.13
C SER A 103 -18.29 9.45 6.56
N TYR A 104 -17.71 10.64 6.81
CA TYR A 104 -16.34 10.74 7.33
C TYR A 104 -16.19 10.02 8.67
N ALA A 105 -17.11 10.26 9.62
CA ALA A 105 -17.04 9.68 10.96
C ALA A 105 -17.20 8.16 10.92
N TYR A 106 -18.11 7.65 10.09
CA TYR A 106 -18.34 6.22 9.90
C TYR A 106 -17.08 5.54 9.35
N ILE A 107 -16.54 6.02 8.23
CA ILE A 107 -15.35 5.42 7.60
C ILE A 107 -14.16 5.48 8.55
N LYS A 108 -13.97 6.62 9.26
CA LYS A 108 -12.87 6.75 10.22
C LYS A 108 -12.95 5.71 11.34
N ARG A 109 -14.15 5.45 11.89
CA ARG A 109 -14.35 4.41 12.92
C ARG A 109 -14.11 3.02 12.36
N PHE A 110 -14.63 2.75 11.17
CA PHE A 110 -14.44 1.47 10.48
C PHE A 110 -12.95 1.16 10.24
N LEU A 111 -12.21 2.10 9.64
CA LEU A 111 -10.78 1.92 9.36
C LEU A 111 -9.96 1.75 10.63
N ALA A 112 -10.27 2.50 11.69
CA ALA A 112 -9.57 2.38 12.97
C ALA A 112 -9.63 0.97 13.57
N VAL A 113 -10.70 0.20 13.28
CA VAL A 113 -10.88 -1.16 13.79
C VAL A 113 -10.37 -2.21 12.79
N VAL A 114 -10.68 -2.05 11.50
CA VAL A 114 -10.51 -3.12 10.51
C VAL A 114 -9.17 -3.03 9.76
N ALA A 115 -8.65 -1.81 9.59
CA ALA A 115 -7.40 -1.56 8.88
C ALA A 115 -6.77 -0.21 9.28
N PRO A 116 -6.14 -0.12 10.47
CA PRO A 116 -5.61 1.14 11.01
C PRO A 116 -4.48 1.73 10.15
N GLU A 117 -3.79 0.89 9.38
CA GLU A 117 -2.73 1.29 8.45
C GLU A 117 -3.28 1.92 7.15
N THR A 118 -4.57 1.72 6.84
CA THR A 118 -5.21 2.28 5.65
C THR A 118 -5.55 3.74 5.89
N SER A 119 -5.01 4.62 5.05
CA SER A 119 -5.35 6.05 5.15
C SER A 119 -6.79 6.32 4.71
N MET A 120 -7.48 7.21 5.43
CA MET A 120 -8.82 7.71 5.09
C MET A 120 -8.91 8.15 3.62
N SER A 121 -7.93 8.95 3.20
CA SER A 121 -7.81 9.42 1.82
C SER A 121 -7.63 8.28 0.81
N GLY A 122 -6.85 7.24 1.14
CA GLY A 122 -6.59 6.15 0.21
C GLY A 122 -7.79 5.27 0.01
N TYR A 123 -8.47 4.95 1.11
CA TYR A 123 -9.73 4.24 1.07
C TYR A 123 -10.77 4.96 0.18
N VAL A 124 -10.95 6.28 0.40
CA VAL A 124 -11.88 7.09 -0.39
C VAL A 124 -11.43 7.19 -1.85
N SER A 125 -10.13 7.38 -2.13
CA SER A 125 -9.61 7.42 -3.50
C SER A 125 -9.87 6.13 -4.25
N THR A 126 -9.69 4.96 -3.63
CA THR A 126 -9.96 3.67 -4.29
C THR A 126 -11.44 3.49 -4.63
N ILE A 127 -12.35 3.90 -3.73
CA ILE A 127 -13.80 3.85 -4.02
C ILE A 127 -14.15 4.76 -5.21
N ILE A 128 -13.57 5.96 -5.25
CA ILE A 128 -13.81 6.90 -6.35
C ILE A 128 -13.25 6.33 -7.66
N ASP A 129 -12.03 5.80 -7.65
CA ASP A 129 -11.39 5.20 -8.82
C ASP A 129 -12.23 4.09 -9.41
N GLU A 130 -12.67 3.14 -8.57
CA GLU A 130 -13.56 2.06 -9.00
C GLU A 130 -14.89 2.57 -9.55
N HIS A 131 -15.52 3.56 -8.89
CA HIS A 131 -16.76 4.14 -9.37
C HIS A 131 -16.59 4.78 -10.76
N LEU A 132 -15.53 5.55 -10.96
CA LEU A 132 -15.23 6.20 -12.23
C LEU A 132 -14.92 5.16 -13.32
N THR A 133 -14.13 4.13 -13.02
CA THR A 133 -13.85 3.04 -13.96
C THR A 133 -15.10 2.26 -14.32
N LYS A 134 -15.95 1.95 -13.32
CA LYS A 134 -17.16 1.14 -13.54
C LYS A 134 -18.19 1.82 -14.43
N TYR A 135 -18.32 3.14 -14.33
CA TYR A 135 -19.32 3.93 -15.04
C TYR A 135 -18.73 4.84 -16.12
N GLU A 136 -17.51 4.58 -16.59
CA GLU A 136 -16.81 5.41 -17.56
C GLU A 136 -17.66 5.64 -18.83
N ASP A 137 -18.21 4.57 -19.40
CA ASP A 137 -19.00 4.63 -20.64
C ASP A 137 -20.30 5.42 -20.45
N GLU A 138 -21.05 5.13 -19.37
CA GLU A 138 -22.30 5.81 -19.05
C GLU A 138 -22.07 7.30 -18.81
N MET A 139 -21.04 7.65 -18.03
CA MET A 139 -20.67 9.05 -17.79
C MET A 139 -20.25 9.76 -19.09
N SER A 140 -19.53 9.08 -19.98
CA SER A 140 -19.11 9.61 -21.28
C SER A 140 -20.28 9.85 -22.23
N GLU A 141 -21.26 8.94 -22.25
CA GLU A 141 -22.50 9.10 -23.02
C GLU A 141 -23.30 10.33 -22.53
N LEU A 142 -23.52 10.44 -21.22
CA LEU A 142 -24.20 11.59 -20.61
C LEU A 142 -23.48 12.91 -20.91
N TYR A 143 -22.15 12.91 -20.85
CA TYR A 143 -21.34 14.08 -21.19
C TYR A 143 -21.50 14.47 -22.66
N THR A 144 -21.49 13.49 -23.56
CA THR A 144 -21.64 13.70 -25.00
C THR A 144 -23.04 14.18 -25.36
N GLU A 145 -24.09 13.63 -24.73
CA GLU A 145 -25.46 14.10 -24.92
C GLU A 145 -25.61 15.57 -24.51
N ALA A 146 -25.05 15.95 -23.36
CA ALA A 146 -25.11 17.31 -22.85
C ALA A 146 -24.39 18.33 -23.77
N ILE A 147 -23.33 17.92 -24.46
CA ILE A 147 -22.64 18.76 -25.45
C ILE A 147 -23.42 18.87 -26.75
N ASN A 148 -24.03 17.78 -27.21
CA ASN A 148 -24.68 17.70 -28.52
C ASN A 148 -26.13 18.20 -28.54
N LYS A 149 -26.76 18.42 -27.38
CA LYS A 149 -28.01 19.17 -27.26
C LYS A 149 -27.71 20.64 -26.94
N PRO A 150 -27.66 21.54 -27.93
CA PRO A 150 -27.62 22.97 -27.64
C PRO A 150 -28.92 23.37 -26.91
N LEU A 151 -28.79 24.26 -25.93
CA LEU A 151 -29.89 24.87 -25.16
C LEU A 151 -30.97 25.48 -26.04
#